data_AF-A0A699V4A5-F1
#
_entry.id   AF-A0A699V4A5-F1
#
_cell.length_a   1.000
_cell.length_b   1.000
_cell.length_c   1.000
_cell.angle_alpha   90.00
_cell.angle_beta   90.00
_cell.angle_gamma   90.00
#
_symmetry.space_group_name_H-M   'P 1'
#
loop_
_entity.id
_entity.type
_entity.pdbx_description
1 polymer ?
#
loop_
_entity_poly.entity_id
_entity_poly.type
_entity_poly.pdbx_seq_one_letter_code
_entity_poly.pdbx_strand_id
1 'polypeptide(L)'
;MGKSTKKTHKPKSEDTNQEKLYLLYIDLCGPIRVESVNGKKYTLVIVDDYSRFTWVKFLRSKDKTLMFIIKFLKMIQVGISHETSVARSPQQNGVVERRNRTLIEAARTMLIYAQAPLFL
;
A
#
# COMPACT_ATOMS: atom_id res chain seq x y z
N MET A 1 -8.31 -35.09 -18.14
CA MET A 1 -8.54 -33.64 -18.25
C MET A 1 -9.66 -33.24 -17.31
N GLY A 2 -9.35 -32.77 -16.11
CA GLY A 2 -10.36 -32.32 -15.14
C GLY A 2 -9.92 -30.98 -14.56
N LYS A 3 -10.69 -29.91 -14.83
CA LYS A 3 -10.44 -28.60 -14.21
C LYS A 3 -10.96 -28.67 -12.77
N SER A 4 -10.06 -28.50 -11.80
CA SER A 4 -10.43 -28.40 -10.38
C SER A 4 -11.01 -27.01 -10.12
N THR A 5 -12.25 -26.96 -9.62
CA THR A 5 -12.92 -25.73 -9.20
C THR A 5 -12.42 -25.32 -7.82
N LYS A 6 -11.79 -24.14 -7.73
CA LYS A 6 -11.31 -23.56 -6.48
C LYS A 6 -12.51 -23.26 -5.57
N LYS A 7 -12.56 -23.87 -4.39
CA LYS A 7 -13.61 -23.57 -3.39
C LYS A 7 -13.50 -22.12 -2.93
N THR A 8 -14.63 -21.41 -2.90
CA THR A 8 -14.72 -20.04 -2.41
C THR A 8 -14.28 -19.98 -0.95
N HIS A 9 -13.37 -19.06 -0.63
CA HIS A 9 -12.98 -18.80 0.75
C HIS A 9 -14.22 -18.31 1.53
N LYS A 10 -14.47 -18.87 2.71
CA LYS A 10 -15.55 -18.38 3.56
C LYS A 10 -15.28 -16.91 3.90
N PRO A 11 -16.28 -16.02 3.83
CA PRO A 11 -16.13 -14.66 4.33
C PRO A 11 -15.76 -14.74 5.83
N LYS A 12 -14.84 -13.88 6.27
CA LYS A 12 -14.48 -13.78 7.69
C LYS A 12 -15.75 -13.45 8.49
N SER A 13 -15.87 -14.04 9.67
CA SER A 13 -16.86 -13.64 10.69
C SER A 13 -16.72 -12.15 10.97
N GLU A 14 -17.84 -11.50 11.28
CA GLU A 14 -18.03 -10.07 11.57
C GLU A 14 -16.75 -9.34 12.04
N ASP A 15 -16.38 -8.24 11.34
CA ASP A 15 -15.25 -7.36 11.69
C ASP A 15 -15.40 -6.87 13.13
N THR A 16 -14.62 -7.43 14.07
CA THR A 16 -14.61 -7.03 15.48
C THR A 16 -13.80 -5.77 15.75
N ASN A 17 -12.97 -5.33 14.82
CA ASN A 17 -12.07 -4.20 15.01
C ASN A 17 -12.76 -2.89 14.60
N GLN A 18 -13.05 -2.03 15.57
CA GLN A 18 -13.65 -0.70 15.33
C GLN A 18 -12.62 0.45 15.35
N GLU A 19 -11.35 0.15 15.65
CA GLU A 19 -10.30 1.15 15.82
C GLU A 19 -9.25 1.07 14.70
N LYS A 20 -8.85 2.25 14.19
CA LYS A 20 -7.74 2.39 13.23
C LYS A 20 -6.44 1.89 13.86
N LEU A 21 -5.60 1.22 13.07
CA LEU A 21 -4.27 0.76 13.47
C LEU A 21 -4.26 -0.33 14.56
N TYR A 22 -5.42 -0.92 14.88
CA TYR A 22 -5.52 -2.03 15.82
C TYR A 22 -4.90 -3.32 15.26
N LEU A 23 -5.15 -3.61 13.98
CA LEU A 23 -4.64 -4.80 13.29
C LEU A 23 -3.99 -4.40 11.96
N LEU A 24 -2.71 -4.71 11.83
CA LEU A 24 -1.93 -4.48 10.62
C LEU A 24 -1.51 -5.81 9.99
N TYR A 25 -1.85 -6.02 8.72
CA TYR A 25 -1.30 -7.11 7.91
C TYR A 25 -0.02 -6.65 7.22
N ILE A 26 1.09 -7.33 7.46
CA ILE A 26 2.40 -6.99 6.89
C ILE A 26 2.87 -8.14 6.01
N ASP A 27 3.24 -7.83 4.78
CA ASP A 27 3.81 -8.80 3.83
C ASP A 27 5.03 -8.24 3.10
N LEU A 28 6.03 -9.09 2.85
CA LEU A 28 7.23 -8.76 2.10
C LEU A 28 7.30 -9.59 0.82
N CYS A 29 6.99 -8.96 -0.31
CA CYS A 29 7.07 -9.58 -1.61
C CYS A 29 8.49 -9.43 -2.21
N GLY A 30 9.02 -10.51 -2.80
CA GLY A 30 10.23 -10.47 -3.64
C GLY A 30 11.29 -11.54 -3.31
N PRO A 31 12.34 -11.67 -4.14
CA PRO A 31 12.79 -10.69 -5.14
C PRO A 31 11.95 -10.71 -6.43
N ILE A 32 11.46 -9.53 -6.82
CA ILE A 32 10.76 -9.32 -8.09
C ILE A 32 11.80 -9.38 -9.20
N ARG A 33 11.50 -10.13 -10.27
CA ARG A 33 12.41 -10.31 -11.42
C ARG A 33 12.77 -8.98 -12.11
N VAL A 34 11.83 -8.06 -12.15
CA VAL A 34 12.00 -6.71 -12.68
C VAL A 34 12.34 -5.77 -11.53
N GLU A 35 13.50 -5.13 -11.60
CA GLU A 35 13.91 -4.14 -10.63
C GLU A 35 13.31 -2.76 -10.98
N SER A 36 13.01 -1.96 -9.97
CA SER A 36 12.77 -0.52 -10.19
C SER A 36 14.03 0.16 -10.72
N VAL A 37 13.88 1.37 -11.29
CA VAL A 37 14.98 2.21 -11.78
C VAL A 37 16.15 2.36 -10.78
N ASN A 38 15.85 2.29 -9.47
CA ASN A 38 16.84 2.40 -8.39
C ASN A 38 17.31 1.04 -7.82
N GLY A 39 17.15 -0.06 -8.56
CA GLY A 39 17.60 -1.40 -8.18
C GLY A 39 16.84 -2.00 -6.99
N LYS A 40 15.63 -1.52 -6.70
CA LYS A 40 14.76 -2.10 -5.66
C LYS A 40 13.98 -3.27 -6.24
N LYS A 41 14.04 -4.41 -5.56
CA LYS A 41 13.45 -5.69 -5.98
C LYS A 41 12.54 -6.33 -4.93
N TYR A 42 12.32 -5.66 -3.80
CA TYR A 42 11.41 -6.11 -2.76
C TYR A 42 10.36 -5.04 -2.51
N THR A 43 9.15 -5.48 -2.15
CA THR A 43 8.03 -4.61 -1.82
C THR A 43 7.48 -5.03 -0.48
N LEU A 44 7.59 -4.15 0.52
CA LEU A 44 6.93 -4.29 1.81
C LEU A 44 5.55 -3.64 1.71
N VAL A 45 4.51 -4.39 2.04
CA VAL A 45 3.12 -3.95 2.06
C VAL A 45 2.62 -4.04 3.48
N ILE A 46 2.02 -2.96 3.98
CA ILE A 46 1.38 -2.89 5.29
C ILE A 46 -0.06 -2.46 5.05
N VAL A 47 -1.03 -3.23 5.54
CA VAL A 47 -2.45 -2.97 5.36
C VAL A 47 -3.10 -2.83 6.73
N ASP A 48 -3.76 -1.71 6.99
CA ASP A 48 -4.64 -1.56 8.14
C ASP A 48 -5.96 -2.29 7.89
N ASP A 49 -6.33 -3.20 8.78
CA ASP A 49 -7.53 -4.02 8.62
C ASP A 49 -8.81 -3.17 8.63
N TYR A 50 -8.88 -2.18 9.53
CA TYR A 50 -10.07 -1.34 9.69
C TYR A 50 -10.27 -0.37 8.52
N SER A 51 -9.30 0.51 8.26
CA SER A 51 -9.43 1.55 7.24
C SER A 51 -9.15 1.06 5.82
N ARG A 52 -8.59 -0.15 5.67
CA ARG A 52 -8.04 -0.68 4.41
C ARG A 52 -6.90 0.18 3.84
N PHE A 53 -6.38 1.15 4.60
CA PHE A 53 -5.26 1.97 4.19
C PHE A 53 -4.02 1.10 4.02
N THR A 54 -3.31 1.29 2.91
CA THR A 54 -2.16 0.46 2.53
C THR A 54 -0.92 1.32 2.35
N TRP A 55 0.13 1.02 3.13
CA TRP A 55 1.46 1.60 2.94
C TRP A 55 2.33 0.63 2.13
N VAL A 56 3.01 1.15 1.12
CA VAL A 56 3.92 0.38 0.27
C VAL A 56 5.32 0.96 0.33
N LYS A 57 6.33 0.11 0.56
CA LYS A 57 7.74 0.49 0.57
C LYS A 57 8.56 -0.42 -0.32
N PHE A 58 9.18 0.16 -1.34
CA PHE A 58 10.18 -0.54 -2.15
C PHE A 58 11.54 -0.61 -1.43
N LEU A 59 12.16 -1.79 -1.43
CA LEU A 59 13.43 -2.11 -0.78
C LEU A 59 14.40 -2.79 -1.76
N ARG A 60 15.69 -2.49 -1.60
CA ARG A 60 16.77 -3.13 -2.38
C ARG A 60 17.14 -4.52 -1.85
N SER A 61 16.98 -4.72 -0.55
CA SER A 61 17.37 -5.94 0.15
C SER A 61 16.44 -6.23 1.34
N LYS A 62 16.29 -7.50 1.72
CA LYS A 62 15.34 -7.94 2.77
C LYS A 62 15.74 -7.49 4.18
N ASP A 63 17.03 -7.36 4.46
CA ASP A 63 17.60 -6.92 5.74
C ASP A 63 17.09 -5.53 6.17
N LYS A 64 16.77 -4.66 5.21
CA LYS A 64 16.24 -3.31 5.47
C LYS A 64 14.80 -3.30 5.98
N THR A 65 14.09 -4.41 5.85
CA THR A 65 12.66 -4.52 6.19
C THR A 65 12.44 -4.27 7.68
N LEU A 66 13.22 -4.92 8.54
CA LEU A 66 13.06 -4.82 9.99
C LEU A 66 13.25 -3.38 10.48
N MET A 67 14.29 -2.70 9.98
CA MET A 67 14.55 -1.30 10.30
C MET A 67 13.38 -0.40 9.91
N PHE A 68 12.76 -0.64 8.75
CA PHE A 68 11.60 0.13 8.31
C PHE A 68 10.37 -0.14 9.17
N ILE A 69 10.09 -1.41 9.51
CA ILE A 69 8.94 -1.77 10.36
C ILE A 69 9.07 -1.12 11.75
N ILE A 70 10.25 -1.20 12.38
CA ILE A 70 10.49 -0.55 13.68
C ILE A 70 10.27 0.96 13.58
N LYS A 71 10.79 1.59 12.52
CA LYS A 71 10.59 3.02 12.28
C LYS A 71 9.10 3.34 12.08
N PHE A 72 8.39 2.53 11.31
CA PHE A 72 6.97 2.67 11.04
C PHE A 72 6.11 2.58 12.31
N LEU A 73 6.35 1.57 13.15
CA LEU A 73 5.65 1.42 14.43
C LEU A 73 5.92 2.60 15.37
N LYS A 74 7.18 3.07 15.46
CA LYS A 74 7.53 4.28 16.23
C LYS A 74 6.82 5.53 15.71
N MET A 75 6.75 5.70 14.39
CA MET A 75 6.03 6.82 13.77
C MET A 75 4.53 6.80 14.11
N ILE A 76 3.91 5.61 14.15
CA ILE A 76 2.52 5.46 14.58
C ILE A 76 2.34 5.81 16.07
N GLN A 77 3.23 5.30 16.93
CA GLN A 77 3.16 5.54 18.39
C GLN A 77 3.35 7.01 18.79
N VAL A 78 4.23 7.73 18.08
CA VAL A 78 4.49 9.16 18.34
C VAL A 78 3.33 10.04 17.84
N GLY A 79 2.28 9.44 17.27
CA GLY A 79 1.05 10.16 16.96
C GLY A 79 1.17 10.97 15.67
N ILE A 80 1.65 10.35 14.59
CA ILE A 80 1.23 10.85 13.28
C ILE A 80 -0.31 10.76 13.29
N SER A 81 -0.95 11.91 13.46
CA SER A 81 -2.35 12.12 13.17
C SER A 81 -2.53 11.75 11.71
N HIS A 82 -2.99 10.53 11.47
CA HIS A 82 -3.32 10.11 10.13
C HIS A 82 -4.52 10.97 9.73
N GLU A 83 -4.29 12.03 8.94
CA GLU A 83 -5.35 12.68 8.16
C GLU A 83 -5.84 11.64 7.14
N THR A 84 -6.66 10.74 7.65
CA THR A 84 -7.42 9.79 6.90
C THR A 84 -8.71 10.50 6.55
N SER A 85 -9.03 10.60 5.26
CA SER A 85 -10.43 10.76 4.87
C SER A 85 -11.24 9.67 5.56
N VAL A 86 -12.42 10.02 6.08
CA VAL A 86 -13.29 9.05 6.76
C VAL A 86 -13.55 7.88 5.80
N ALA A 87 -13.12 6.68 6.21
CA ALA A 87 -13.47 5.46 5.49
C ALA A 87 -15.00 5.38 5.44
N ARG A 88 -15.54 5.18 4.23
CA ARG A 88 -16.99 5.19 3.92
C ARG A 88 -17.67 6.56 3.85
N SER A 89 -16.93 7.67 3.65
CA SER A 89 -17.54 8.93 3.17
C SER A 89 -17.27 9.14 1.66
N PRO A 90 -18.24 8.84 0.77
CA PRO A 90 -18.03 8.94 -0.68
C PRO A 90 -17.61 10.35 -1.12
N GLN A 91 -18.10 11.38 -0.43
CA GLN A 91 -17.86 12.78 -0.79
C GLN A 91 -16.41 13.21 -0.51
N GLN A 92 -15.84 12.83 0.64
CA GLN A 92 -14.44 13.16 0.95
C GLN A 92 -13.48 12.30 0.15
N ASN A 93 -13.80 11.01 -0.03
CA ASN A 93 -12.99 10.11 -0.87
C ASN A 93 -12.96 10.58 -2.33
N GLY A 94 -14.09 11.09 -2.86
CA GLY A 94 -14.14 11.66 -4.21
C GLY A 94 -13.28 12.91 -4.42
N VAL A 95 -13.00 13.70 -3.37
CA VAL A 95 -12.05 14.83 -3.44
C VAL A 95 -10.61 14.33 -3.44
N VAL A 96 -10.30 13.32 -2.62
CA VAL A 96 -8.98 12.69 -2.56
C VAL A 96 -8.67 11.97 -3.88
N GLU A 97 -9.61 11.21 -4.43
CA GLU A 97 -9.46 10.52 -5.72
C GLU A 97 -9.19 11.50 -6.86
N ARG A 98 -9.88 12.65 -6.89
CA ARG A 98 -9.62 13.71 -7.88
C ARG A 98 -8.21 14.29 -7.73
N ARG A 99 -7.77 14.60 -6.51
CA ARG A 99 -6.41 15.11 -6.26
C ARG A 99 -5.34 14.07 -6.62
N ASN A 100 -5.54 12.82 -6.26
CA ASN A 100 -4.63 11.72 -6.61
C ASN A 100 -4.55 11.53 -8.13
N ARG A 101 -5.68 11.63 -8.84
CA ARG A 101 -5.68 11.60 -10.31
C ARG A 101 -4.85 12.75 -10.89
N THR A 102 -5.05 13.98 -10.41
CA THR A 102 -4.26 15.13 -10.86
C THR A 102 -2.76 14.95 -10.61
N LEU A 103 -2.39 14.42 -9.44
CA LEU A 103 -0.98 14.16 -9.10
C LEU A 103 -0.37 13.07 -9.98
N ILE A 104 -1.11 12.00 -10.26
CA ILE A 104 -0.67 10.91 -11.15
C ILE A 104 -0.48 11.44 -12.57
N GLU A 105 -1.43 12.22 -13.09
CA GLU A 105 -1.34 12.79 -14.43
C GLU A 105 -0.17 13.79 -14.53
N ALA A 106 0.03 14.64 -13.51
CA ALA A 106 1.19 15.53 -13.46
C ALA A 106 2.52 14.75 -13.45
N ALA A 107 2.61 13.69 -12.65
CA ALA A 107 3.79 12.83 -12.60
C ALA A 107 4.03 12.11 -13.95
N ARG A 108 2.97 11.65 -14.64
CA ARG A 108 3.06 11.07 -15.99
C ARG A 108 3.60 12.08 -17.00
N THR A 109 3.07 13.31 -17.01
CA THR A 109 3.56 14.37 -17.90
C THR A 109 5.04 14.68 -17.63
N MET A 110 5.46 14.74 -16.37
CA MET A 110 6.87 14.96 -16.01
C MET A 110 7.77 13.81 -16.47
N LEU A 111 7.32 12.56 -16.36
CA LEU A 111 8.07 11.39 -16.83
C LEU A 111 8.20 11.35 -18.35
N ILE A 112 7.14 11.73 -19.09
CA ILE A 112 7.16 11.87 -20.55
C ILE A 112 8.18 12.93 -20.97
N TYR A 113 8.15 14.11 -20.31
CA TYR A 113 9.09 15.19 -20.58
C TYR A 113 10.54 14.78 -20.32
N ALA A 114 10.78 13.96 -19.30
CA ALA A 114 12.10 13.46 -18.95
C ALA A 114 12.59 12.27 -19.80
N GLN A 115 11.84 11.84 -20.83
CA GLN A 115 12.16 10.66 -21.66
C GLN A 115 12.38 9.37 -20.83
N ALA A 116 11.78 9.29 -19.65
CA ALA A 116 11.88 8.15 -18.76
C ALA A 116 10.83 7.07 -19.13
N PRO A 117 11.15 5.77 -18.97
CA PRO A 117 10.21 4.70 -19.30
C PRO A 117 8.93 4.80 -18.46
N LEU A 118 7.77 4.80 -19.13
CA LEU A 118 6.45 4.79 -18.51
C LEU A 118 6.17 3.43 -17.85
N PHE A 119 6.42 3.32 -16.55
CA PHE A 119 5.85 2.26 -15.72
C PHE A 119 5.20 2.91 -14.48
N LEU A 120 3.91 3.24 -14.61
CA LEU A 120 3.00 3.63 -13.53
C LEU A 120 1.66 2.91 -13.69
#